data_AF-A0A5C3M3G7-F1
#
_entry.id   AF-A0A5C3M3G7-F1
#
_cell.length_a   1.000
_cell.length_b   1.000
_cell.length_c   1.000
_cell.angle_alpha   90.00
_cell.angle_beta   90.00
_cell.angle_gamma   90.00
#
_symmetry.space_group_name_H-M   'P 1'
#
loop_
_entity.id
_entity.type
_entity.pdbx_description
1 polymer ?
#
loop_
_entity_poly.entity_id
_entity_poly.type
_entity_poly.pdbx_seq_one_letter_code
_entity_poly.pdbx_strand_id
1 'polypeptide(L)'
;MYYSAEAEVVFRHAEKCDEDYDEWVMSLKSYDSAGSLSPSASTTNTLGPTSGMELTDGTAQSQASASCECPLAKTPPPMPRSVQKLHESWLEYIDSRKGEWNVLLTLAGFFIASSPAMFQIPGAVEDPLICCFTSLAVCRAVSGLLCGPIFHIQFRNKHTMNVHYARLWIQEASRTRLSILWSPWIMISLPAVFTIWSIVLFMCAMFSFVWRAAAEADITDDAVLSRNLNSTAVFGLRGAITGLFVIDMACVLLSAWTMRRYKHRCLDISS
;
A
#
# COMPACT_ATOMS: atom_id res chain seq x y z
N MET A 1 7.38 -10.99 -14.14
CA MET A 1 8.70 -11.47 -13.66
C MET A 1 9.45 -10.42 -12.84
N TYR A 2 9.41 -9.13 -13.19
CA TYR A 2 10.07 -8.08 -12.40
C TYR A 2 9.62 -8.05 -10.91
N TYR A 3 8.31 -8.10 -10.68
CA TYR A 3 7.73 -8.03 -9.33
C TYR A 3 7.99 -9.24 -8.44
N SER A 4 8.22 -10.42 -9.02
CA SER A 4 8.55 -11.61 -8.24
C SER A 4 10.00 -11.59 -7.76
N ALA A 5 10.92 -11.01 -8.54
CA ALA A 5 12.34 -10.95 -8.20
C ALA A 5 12.60 -10.02 -7.00
N GLU A 6 12.02 -8.81 -6.99
CA GLU A 6 12.14 -7.90 -5.84
C GLU A 6 11.52 -8.49 -4.56
N ALA A 7 10.35 -9.13 -4.69
CA ALA A 7 9.70 -9.80 -3.56
C ALA A 7 10.58 -10.94 -3.00
N GLU A 8 11.27 -11.69 -3.86
CA GLU A 8 12.16 -12.78 -3.47
C GLU A 8 13.37 -12.28 -2.66
N VAL A 9 13.92 -11.12 -3.00
CA VAL A 9 15.01 -10.49 -2.22
C VAL A 9 14.53 -10.15 -0.81
N VAL A 10 13.31 -9.60 -0.67
CA VAL A 10 12.72 -9.30 0.64
C VAL A 10 12.45 -10.58 1.43
N PHE A 11 11.95 -11.64 0.79
CA PHE A 11 11.76 -12.96 1.41
C PHE A 11 13.06 -13.53 1.99
N ARG A 12 14.15 -13.47 1.21
CA ARG A 12 15.46 -13.99 1.64
C ARG A 12 15.99 -13.26 2.87
N HIS A 13 15.79 -11.93 2.94
CA HIS A 13 16.16 -11.16 4.11
C HIS A 13 15.28 -11.47 5.32
N ALA A 14 13.99 -11.72 5.11
CA ALA A 14 13.05 -12.03 6.18
C ALA A 14 13.26 -13.41 6.82
N GLU A 15 13.60 -14.41 6.00
CA GLU A 15 13.95 -15.76 6.47
C GLU A 15 15.21 -15.72 7.33
N LYS A 16 16.24 -14.97 6.89
CA LYS A 16 17.48 -14.77 7.65
C LYS A 16 17.30 -13.94 8.92
N CYS A 17 16.21 -13.18 9.02
CA CYS A 17 15.91 -12.28 10.13
C CYS A 17 15.01 -12.94 11.18
N ASP A 18 14.45 -14.14 10.93
CA ASP A 18 13.43 -14.75 11.79
C ASP A 18 13.94 -15.04 13.20
N GLU A 19 15.07 -15.71 13.29
CA GLU A 19 15.71 -16.06 14.57
C GLU A 19 16.18 -14.81 15.32
N ASP A 20 16.87 -13.89 14.64
CA ASP A 20 17.41 -12.66 15.23
C ASP A 20 16.31 -11.68 15.71
N TYR A 21 15.15 -11.70 15.05
CA TYR A 21 14.04 -10.79 15.39
C TYR A 21 13.36 -11.17 16.69
N ASP A 22 13.05 -12.47 16.86
CA ASP A 22 12.36 -12.95 18.06
C ASP A 22 13.23 -12.75 19.32
N GLU A 23 14.54 -12.97 19.19
CA GLU A 23 15.52 -12.70 20.25
C GLU A 23 15.56 -11.21 20.61
N TRP A 24 15.59 -10.32 19.60
CA TRP A 24 15.58 -8.88 19.82
C TRP A 24 14.27 -8.39 20.45
N VAL A 25 13.12 -8.91 20.05
CA VAL A 25 11.82 -8.57 20.65
C VAL A 25 11.74 -9.05 22.10
N MET A 26 12.27 -10.23 22.41
CA MET A 26 12.37 -10.70 23.80
C MET A 26 13.30 -9.82 24.63
N SER A 27 14.43 -9.37 24.07
CA SER A 27 15.34 -8.43 24.70
C SER A 27 14.65 -7.09 25.02
N LEU A 28 13.88 -6.55 24.07
CA LEU A 28 13.06 -5.34 24.27
C LEU A 28 12.02 -5.50 25.39
N LYS A 29 11.28 -6.61 25.40
CA LYS A 29 10.29 -6.89 26.47
C LYS A 29 10.96 -7.01 27.85
N SER A 30 12.14 -7.62 27.91
CA SER A 30 12.92 -7.71 29.15
C SER A 30 13.43 -6.34 29.62
N TYR A 31 13.79 -5.47 28.68
CA TYR A 31 14.22 -4.11 28.93
C TYR A 31 13.08 -3.26 29.50
N ASP A 32 11.89 -3.29 28.89
CA ASP A 32 10.71 -2.55 29.36
C ASP A 32 10.27 -3.01 30.76
N SER A 33 10.31 -4.33 31.01
CA SER A 33 10.01 -4.91 32.32
C SER A 33 11.02 -4.50 33.39
N ALA A 34 12.29 -4.32 33.03
CA ALA A 34 13.33 -3.84 33.95
C ALA A 34 13.23 -2.32 34.22
N GLY A 35 12.69 -1.55 33.28
CA GLY A 35 12.46 -0.11 33.43
C GLY A 35 11.27 0.23 34.34
N SER A 36 10.28 -0.66 34.46
CA SER A 36 9.09 -0.43 35.31
C SER A 36 9.30 -0.74 36.79
N LEU A 37 10.50 -1.20 37.19
CA LEU A 37 10.82 -1.66 38.55
C LEU A 37 11.59 -0.63 39.41
N SER A 38 11.73 0.63 38.98
CA SER A 38 12.26 1.69 39.86
C SER A 38 11.23 2.05 40.95
N PRO A 39 11.51 1.77 42.24
CA PRO A 39 10.63 2.18 43.33
C PRO A 39 10.79 3.69 43.54
N SER A 40 9.68 4.43 43.60
CA SER A 40 9.67 5.80 44.11
C SER A 40 10.25 5.80 45.53
N ALA A 41 11.47 6.33 45.67
CA ALA A 41 12.01 6.71 46.96
C ALA A 41 11.17 7.87 47.50
N SER A 42 10.25 7.54 48.40
CA SER A 42 9.58 8.48 49.29
C SER A 42 10.61 9.07 50.25
N THR A 43 10.97 10.33 50.05
CA THR A 43 11.73 11.11 51.03
C THR A 43 10.81 12.13 51.70
N THR A 44 10.29 11.71 52.84
CA THR A 44 9.79 12.57 53.92
C THR A 44 10.94 13.45 54.43
N ASN A 45 10.74 14.77 54.62
CA ASN A 45 11.21 15.55 55.78
C ASN A 45 10.80 17.04 55.73
N THR A 46 9.70 17.30 56.45
CA THR A 46 9.39 18.34 57.45
C THR A 46 10.44 19.40 57.88
N LEU A 47 10.02 20.68 57.74
CA LEU A 47 10.22 21.94 58.52
C LEU A 47 11.53 22.29 59.29
N GLY A 48 11.96 23.56 59.13
CA GLY A 48 12.53 24.37 60.23
C GLY A 48 13.51 25.50 59.82
N PRO A 49 13.28 26.79 60.18
CA PRO A 49 14.02 27.98 59.68
C PRO A 49 15.17 28.44 60.60
N THR A 50 16.05 29.36 60.16
CA THR A 50 16.53 30.56 60.92
C THR A 50 17.52 31.42 60.08
N SER A 51 17.40 32.73 60.30
CA SER A 51 18.04 33.93 59.74
C SER A 51 19.57 34.08 59.93
N GLY A 52 20.21 34.93 59.11
CA GLY A 52 21.27 35.85 59.59
C GLY A 52 22.63 35.90 58.84
N MET A 53 22.79 36.92 57.97
CA MET A 53 23.93 37.85 57.80
C MET A 53 25.41 37.40 57.59
N GLU A 54 25.94 37.81 56.43
CA GLU A 54 27.12 38.71 56.25
C GLU A 54 28.54 38.17 55.81
N LEU A 55 29.03 38.84 54.74
CA LEU A 55 30.38 39.14 54.18
C LEU A 55 31.43 38.08 53.72
N THR A 56 31.78 38.19 52.42
CA THR A 56 33.10 38.23 51.71
C THR A 56 34.32 37.53 52.36
N ASP A 57 35.16 36.75 51.68
CA ASP A 57 36.01 37.09 50.51
C ASP A 57 36.86 35.85 50.09
N GLY A 58 37.42 35.81 48.87
CA GLY A 58 38.71 35.15 48.58
C GLY A 58 38.75 33.68 48.10
N THR A 59 38.76 33.52 46.78
CA THR A 59 39.67 32.69 45.94
C THR A 59 40.24 31.34 46.41
N ALA A 60 40.11 30.35 45.50
CA ALA A 60 40.89 29.12 45.28
C ALA A 60 40.47 27.83 46.02
N GLN A 61 39.75 26.96 45.31
CA GLN A 61 40.23 25.66 44.83
C GLN A 61 39.05 24.89 44.23
N SER A 62 39.08 24.71 42.91
CA SER A 62 38.20 23.78 42.19
C SER A 62 38.60 22.36 42.57
N GLN A 63 38.00 21.87 43.66
CA GLN A 63 38.07 20.48 44.08
C GLN A 63 37.00 19.73 43.30
N ALA A 64 37.44 18.68 42.61
CA ALA A 64 36.63 17.79 41.80
C ALA A 64 35.37 17.33 42.57
N SER A 65 34.24 17.94 42.25
CA SER A 65 32.94 17.37 42.54
C SER A 65 32.79 16.16 41.64
N ALA A 66 32.92 14.98 42.24
CA ALA A 66 32.37 13.75 41.69
C ALA A 66 30.87 13.99 41.45
N SER A 67 30.56 14.44 40.24
CA SER A 67 29.20 14.43 39.72
C SER A 67 28.76 12.98 39.73
N CYS A 68 27.81 12.65 40.61
CA CYS A 68 27.04 11.42 40.55
C CYS A 68 26.59 11.22 39.10
N GLU A 69 27.27 10.32 38.38
CA GLU A 69 26.75 9.76 37.16
C GLU A 69 25.43 9.08 37.54
N CYS A 70 24.32 9.67 37.11
CA CYS A 70 23.05 8.96 37.04
C CYS A 70 23.33 7.62 36.36
N PRO A 71 22.90 6.47 36.93
CA PRO A 71 23.10 5.19 36.29
C PRO A 71 22.41 5.25 34.94
N LEU A 72 23.27 5.26 33.91
CA LEU A 72 23.02 5.05 32.50
C LEU A 72 21.54 4.83 32.20
N ALA A 73 20.87 5.86 31.66
CA ALA A 73 19.61 5.69 30.96
C ALA A 73 19.85 4.56 29.94
N LYS A 74 19.35 3.38 30.30
CA LYS A 74 19.72 2.12 29.68
C LYS A 74 19.36 2.28 28.20
N THR A 75 20.33 2.30 27.30
CA THR A 75 20.01 2.53 25.89
C THR A 75 19.24 1.30 25.38
N PRO A 76 18.16 1.47 24.60
CA PRO A 76 17.42 0.33 24.08
C PRO A 76 18.38 -0.56 23.26
N PRO A 77 18.19 -1.89 23.31
CA PRO A 77 19.09 -2.81 22.63
C PRO A 77 19.17 -2.48 21.14
N PRO A 78 20.39 -2.29 20.58
CA PRO A 78 20.54 -1.92 19.19
C PRO A 78 19.93 -2.98 18.28
N MET A 79 19.17 -2.53 17.27
CA MET A 79 18.51 -3.42 16.32
C MET A 79 19.55 -4.30 15.59
N PRO A 80 19.34 -5.63 15.51
CA PRO A 80 20.25 -6.53 14.80
C PRO A 80 20.43 -6.13 13.34
N ARG A 81 21.61 -6.39 12.78
CA ARG A 81 21.95 -6.01 11.39
C ARG A 81 21.06 -6.70 10.35
N SER A 82 20.58 -7.91 10.63
CA SER A 82 19.61 -8.64 9.80
C SER A 82 18.25 -7.93 9.75
N VAL A 83 17.76 -7.49 10.92
CA VAL A 83 16.53 -6.72 11.09
C VAL A 83 16.63 -5.36 10.40
N GLN A 84 17.78 -4.68 10.49
CA GLN A 84 18.04 -3.43 9.76
C GLN A 84 17.99 -3.61 8.25
N LYS A 85 18.66 -4.65 7.71
CA LYS A 85 18.62 -4.95 6.27
C LYS A 85 17.23 -5.28 5.77
N LEU A 86 16.44 -6.02 6.56
CA LEU A 86 15.03 -6.27 6.23
C LEU A 86 14.24 -4.97 6.20
N HIS A 87 14.43 -4.10 7.18
CA HIS A 87 13.77 -2.79 7.23
C HIS A 87 14.12 -1.93 6.02
N GLU A 88 15.40 -1.78 5.71
CA GLU A 88 15.89 -1.01 4.56
C GLU A 88 15.32 -1.56 3.24
N SER A 89 15.44 -2.87 3.00
CA SER A 89 14.89 -3.50 1.79
C SER A 89 13.36 -3.40 1.69
N TRP A 90 12.64 -3.44 2.81
CA TRP A 90 11.19 -3.21 2.85
C TRP A 90 10.82 -1.77 2.50
N LEU A 91 11.58 -0.80 3.02
CA LEU A 91 11.36 0.61 2.73
C LEU A 91 11.64 0.92 1.27
N GLU A 92 12.77 0.46 0.73
CA GLU A 92 13.11 0.61 -0.69
C GLU A 92 12.04 -0.02 -1.59
N TYR A 93 11.57 -1.23 -1.23
CA TYR A 93 10.49 -1.89 -1.94
C TYR A 93 9.22 -1.03 -1.95
N ILE A 94 8.74 -0.59 -0.78
CA ILE A 94 7.53 0.26 -0.70
C ILE A 94 7.72 1.57 -1.47
N ASP A 95 8.88 2.20 -1.38
CA ASP A 95 9.11 3.50 -2.00
C ASP A 95 9.11 3.42 -3.53
N SER A 96 9.77 2.39 -4.08
CA SER A 96 9.68 2.04 -5.51
C SER A 96 8.21 1.86 -5.93
N ARG A 97 7.41 1.13 -5.13
CA ARG A 97 5.99 0.89 -5.41
C ARG A 97 5.13 2.14 -5.40
N LYS A 98 5.38 3.05 -4.47
CA LYS A 98 4.66 4.32 -4.40
C LYS A 98 4.89 5.15 -5.67
N GLY A 99 6.12 5.16 -6.18
CA GLY A 99 6.46 5.79 -7.45
C GLY A 99 5.67 5.19 -8.62
N GLU A 100 5.70 3.85 -8.76
CA GLU A 100 4.95 3.15 -9.80
C GLU A 100 3.43 3.39 -9.72
N TRP A 101 2.86 3.35 -8.51
CA TRP A 101 1.42 3.56 -8.32
C TRP A 101 0.97 4.96 -8.65
N ASN A 102 1.80 5.98 -8.41
CA ASN A 102 1.47 7.35 -8.81
C ASN A 102 1.32 7.45 -10.32
N VAL A 103 2.22 6.85 -11.09
CA VAL A 103 2.13 6.81 -12.55
C VAL A 103 0.85 6.11 -13.00
N LEU A 104 0.53 4.96 -12.40
CA LEU A 104 -0.69 4.21 -12.70
C LEU A 104 -1.97 4.97 -12.34
N LEU A 105 -1.96 5.74 -11.24
CA LEU A 105 -3.07 6.58 -10.82
C LEU A 105 -3.28 7.75 -11.78
N THR A 106 -2.20 8.43 -12.17
CA THR A 106 -2.24 9.50 -13.18
C THR A 106 -2.80 8.97 -14.50
N LEU A 107 -2.36 7.79 -14.92
CA LEU A 107 -2.82 7.17 -16.16
C LEU A 107 -4.30 6.77 -16.08
N ALA A 108 -4.76 6.20 -14.97
CA ALA A 108 -6.19 5.93 -14.77
C ALA A 108 -7.03 7.22 -14.83
N GLY A 109 -6.57 8.29 -14.19
CA GLY A 109 -7.21 9.61 -14.25
C GLY A 109 -7.28 10.17 -15.68
N PHE A 110 -6.20 9.99 -16.45
CA PHE A 110 -6.16 10.38 -17.86
C PHE A 110 -7.23 9.66 -18.70
N PHE A 111 -7.41 8.35 -18.54
CA PHE A 111 -8.44 7.61 -19.29
C PHE A 111 -9.86 8.03 -18.90
N ILE A 112 -10.10 8.28 -17.61
CA ILE A 112 -11.39 8.79 -17.15
C ILE A 112 -11.67 10.16 -17.79
N ALA A 113 -10.69 11.06 -17.81
CA ALA A 113 -10.80 12.39 -18.40
C ALA A 113 -10.93 12.37 -19.94
N SER A 114 -10.31 11.39 -20.60
CA SER A 114 -10.37 11.23 -22.07
C SER A 114 -11.67 10.59 -22.55
N SER A 115 -12.34 9.82 -21.69
CA SER A 115 -13.54 9.07 -22.07
C SER A 115 -14.71 9.90 -22.63
N PRO A 116 -15.03 11.12 -22.14
CA PRO A 116 -16.12 11.91 -22.71
C PRO A 116 -15.86 12.29 -24.17
N ALA A 117 -14.59 12.46 -24.56
CA ALA A 117 -14.23 12.81 -25.93
C ALA A 117 -14.64 11.70 -26.92
N MET A 118 -14.59 10.43 -26.52
CA MET A 118 -15.03 9.31 -27.36
C MET A 118 -16.56 9.31 -27.54
N PHE A 119 -17.33 9.68 -26.52
CA PHE A 119 -18.79 9.76 -26.60
C PHE A 119 -19.30 11.01 -27.33
N GLN A 120 -18.46 12.03 -27.49
CA GLN A 120 -18.82 13.25 -28.23
C GLN A 120 -18.71 13.08 -29.74
N ILE A 121 -18.05 12.03 -30.23
CA ILE A 121 -17.90 11.80 -31.67
C ILE A 121 -19.24 11.30 -32.25
N PRO A 122 -19.81 11.98 -33.26
CA PRO A 122 -21.01 11.52 -33.95
C PRO A 122 -20.81 10.11 -34.54
N GLY A 123 -21.81 9.24 -34.44
CA GLY A 123 -21.71 7.83 -34.88
C GLY A 123 -21.05 6.87 -33.88
N ALA A 124 -20.20 7.34 -32.96
CA ALA A 124 -19.57 6.49 -31.95
C ALA A 124 -20.55 5.98 -30.88
N VAL A 125 -21.56 6.78 -30.55
CA VAL A 125 -22.62 6.41 -29.59
C VAL A 125 -23.62 5.41 -30.18
N GLU A 126 -23.75 5.42 -31.50
CA GLU A 126 -24.71 4.58 -32.23
C GLU A 126 -24.18 3.16 -32.43
N ASP A 127 -22.85 2.97 -32.39
CA ASP A 127 -22.24 1.64 -32.40
C ASP A 127 -22.19 1.03 -30.99
N PRO A 128 -22.93 -0.07 -30.73
CA PRO A 128 -22.91 -0.74 -29.45
C PRO A 128 -21.51 -1.27 -29.05
N LEU A 129 -20.63 -1.60 -30.01
CA LEU A 129 -19.30 -2.11 -29.70
C LEU A 129 -18.39 -1.03 -29.11
N ILE A 130 -18.32 0.14 -29.76
CA ILE A 130 -17.50 1.28 -29.33
C ILE A 130 -17.98 1.77 -27.97
N CYS A 131 -19.30 1.90 -27.78
CA CYS A 131 -19.89 2.22 -26.48
C CYS A 131 -19.48 1.23 -25.40
N CYS A 132 -19.62 -0.07 -25.64
CA CYS A 132 -19.33 -1.10 -24.65
C CYS A 132 -17.85 -1.16 -24.26
N PHE A 133 -16.93 -1.11 -25.22
CA PHE A 133 -15.49 -1.11 -24.92
C PHE A 133 -15.06 0.15 -24.17
N THR A 134 -15.60 1.32 -24.54
CA THR A 134 -15.32 2.58 -23.85
C THR A 134 -15.86 2.56 -22.42
N SER A 135 -17.09 2.10 -22.20
CA SER A 135 -17.67 1.95 -20.86
C SER A 135 -16.87 0.98 -20.00
N LEU A 136 -16.43 -0.16 -20.55
CA LEU A 136 -15.58 -1.12 -19.85
C LEU A 136 -14.23 -0.53 -19.44
N ALA A 137 -13.57 0.17 -20.36
CA ALA A 137 -12.31 0.84 -20.09
C ALA A 137 -12.48 1.83 -18.93
N VAL A 138 -13.52 2.66 -18.96
CA VAL A 138 -13.81 3.62 -17.88
C VAL A 138 -14.10 2.92 -16.55
N CYS A 139 -14.95 1.89 -16.53
CA CYS A 139 -15.22 1.13 -15.31
C CYS A 139 -13.94 0.53 -14.70
N ARG A 140 -13.04 0.03 -15.54
CA ARG A 140 -11.75 -0.52 -15.12
C ARG A 140 -10.78 0.55 -14.64
N ALA A 141 -10.71 1.69 -15.32
CA ALA A 141 -9.95 2.85 -14.89
C ALA A 141 -10.42 3.34 -13.52
N VAL A 142 -11.74 3.46 -13.31
CA VAL A 142 -12.33 3.83 -12.02
C VAL A 142 -11.98 2.81 -10.94
N SER A 143 -12.06 1.52 -11.24
CA SER A 143 -11.70 0.47 -10.27
C SER A 143 -10.21 0.53 -9.88
N GLY A 144 -9.32 0.72 -10.85
CA GLY A 144 -7.90 0.98 -10.59
C GLY A 144 -7.66 2.25 -9.78
N LEU A 145 -8.38 3.33 -10.10
CA LEU A 145 -8.35 4.61 -9.40
C LEU A 145 -8.91 4.51 -7.97
N LEU A 146 -9.87 3.63 -7.68
CA LEU A 146 -10.37 3.42 -6.32
C LEU A 146 -9.39 2.60 -5.49
N CYS A 147 -8.75 1.59 -6.10
CA CYS A 147 -7.73 0.80 -5.44
C CYS A 147 -6.47 1.63 -5.10
N GLY A 148 -6.00 2.47 -6.02
CA GLY A 148 -4.73 3.21 -5.88
C GLY A 148 -4.60 4.01 -4.58
N PRO A 149 -5.53 4.96 -4.27
CA PRO A 149 -5.50 5.77 -3.06
C PRO A 149 -5.61 4.94 -1.78
N ILE A 150 -6.35 3.82 -1.80
CA ILE A 150 -6.43 2.91 -0.66
C ILE A 150 -5.04 2.35 -0.35
N PHE A 151 -4.32 1.85 -1.34
CA PHE A 151 -2.95 1.37 -1.14
C PHE A 151 -2.00 2.51 -0.75
N HIS A 152 -2.05 3.64 -1.46
CA HIS A 152 -1.19 4.79 -1.19
C HIS A 152 -1.34 5.31 0.25
N ILE A 153 -2.57 5.45 0.76
CA ILE A 153 -2.82 5.92 2.13
C ILE A 153 -2.35 4.88 3.16
N GLN A 154 -2.57 3.59 2.92
CA GLN A 154 -2.21 2.53 3.87
C GLN A 154 -0.69 2.39 4.00
N PHE A 155 0.05 2.44 2.89
CA PHE A 155 1.51 2.36 2.88
C PHE A 155 2.20 3.68 3.26
N ARG A 156 1.46 4.79 3.39
CA ARG A 156 1.95 6.04 3.98
C ARG A 156 1.88 6.03 5.50
N ASN A 157 1.12 5.12 6.11
CA ASN A 157 0.99 5.06 7.55
C ASN A 157 2.26 4.49 8.21
N LYS A 158 2.73 5.13 9.29
CA LYS A 158 3.98 4.76 9.99
C LYS A 158 3.94 3.33 10.53
N HIS A 159 2.77 2.82 10.89
CA HIS A 159 2.59 1.44 11.34
C HIS A 159 2.93 0.39 10.27
N THR A 160 2.72 0.71 8.99
CA THR A 160 3.01 -0.18 7.85
C THR A 160 4.50 -0.22 7.51
N MET A 161 5.25 0.80 7.93
CA MET A 161 6.70 0.91 7.75
C MET A 161 7.48 0.18 8.86
N ASN A 162 6.82 -0.29 9.91
CA ASN A 162 7.47 -1.05 10.96
C ASN A 162 7.90 -2.44 10.46
N VAL A 163 9.06 -2.90 10.96
CA VAL A 163 9.59 -4.24 10.66
C VAL A 163 8.60 -5.35 11.02
N HIS A 164 7.82 -5.16 12.08
CA HIS A 164 6.83 -6.15 12.50
C HIS A 164 5.74 -6.38 11.44
N TYR A 165 5.30 -5.30 10.78
CA TYR A 165 4.33 -5.37 9.69
C TYR A 165 4.92 -6.11 8.49
N ALA A 166 6.17 -5.78 8.13
CA ALA A 166 6.89 -6.47 7.05
C ALA A 166 6.97 -7.98 7.32
N ARG A 167 7.34 -8.39 8.53
CA ARG A 167 7.38 -9.82 8.89
C ARG A 167 6.02 -10.49 8.81
N LEU A 168 4.98 -9.89 9.38
CA LEU A 168 3.63 -10.45 9.33
C LEU A 168 3.11 -10.59 7.89
N TRP A 169 3.41 -9.59 7.05
CA TRP A 169 3.06 -9.59 5.64
C TRP A 169 3.77 -10.72 4.88
N ILE A 170 5.06 -10.92 5.15
CA ILE A 170 5.89 -11.95 4.52
C ILE A 170 5.49 -13.35 5.01
N GLN A 171 5.21 -13.52 6.29
CA GLN A 171 4.75 -14.77 6.89
C GLN A 171 3.38 -15.18 6.33
N GLU A 172 2.45 -14.23 6.19
CA GLU A 172 1.17 -14.52 5.56
C GLU A 172 1.35 -14.83 4.07
N ALA A 173 2.27 -14.15 3.39
CA ALA A 173 2.56 -14.41 2.00
C ALA A 173 3.22 -15.79 1.74
N SER A 174 4.07 -16.27 2.64
CA SER A 174 4.67 -17.61 2.55
C SER A 174 3.63 -18.70 2.85
N ARG A 175 2.77 -18.49 3.86
CA ARG A 175 1.70 -19.42 4.26
C ARG A 175 0.62 -19.56 3.19
N THR A 176 0.35 -18.51 2.44
CA THR A 176 -0.72 -18.48 1.42
C THR A 176 -0.26 -19.02 0.06
N ARG A 177 0.90 -19.69 -0.05
CA ARG A 177 1.42 -20.29 -1.30
C ARG A 177 0.42 -21.21 -2.02
N LEU A 178 -0.57 -21.77 -1.31
CA LEU A 178 -1.57 -22.70 -1.87
C LEU A 178 -2.88 -22.02 -2.33
N SER A 179 -3.16 -20.78 -1.92
CA SER A 179 -4.39 -20.06 -2.33
C SER A 179 -4.06 -19.07 -3.43
N ILE A 180 -4.03 -19.57 -4.67
CA ILE A 180 -3.55 -18.87 -5.87
C ILE A 180 -4.23 -17.53 -6.16
N LEU A 181 -5.45 -17.30 -5.64
CA LEU A 181 -6.23 -16.10 -5.91
C LEU A 181 -6.01 -14.96 -4.90
N TRP A 182 -5.32 -15.20 -3.78
CA TRP A 182 -5.33 -14.26 -2.65
C TRP A 182 -3.97 -14.13 -1.94
N SER A 183 -2.89 -14.09 -2.71
CA SER A 183 -1.57 -13.74 -2.17
C SER A 183 -1.45 -12.22 -1.94
N PRO A 184 -0.86 -11.76 -0.82
CA PRO A 184 -0.64 -10.32 -0.55
C PRO A 184 0.07 -9.58 -1.69
N TRP A 185 0.92 -10.27 -2.45
CA TRP A 185 1.63 -9.71 -3.62
C TRP A 185 0.73 -9.45 -4.82
N ILE A 186 -0.29 -10.30 -5.02
CA ILE A 186 -1.29 -10.11 -6.07
C ILE A 186 -2.15 -8.90 -5.72
N MET A 187 -2.47 -8.74 -4.44
CA MET A 187 -3.20 -7.57 -3.94
C MET A 187 -2.42 -6.27 -4.21
N ILE A 188 -1.09 -6.28 -4.08
CA ILE A 188 -0.24 -5.13 -4.39
C ILE A 188 -0.16 -4.80 -5.89
N SER A 189 -0.33 -5.83 -6.73
CA SER A 189 -0.25 -5.71 -8.19
C SER A 189 -1.60 -5.41 -8.85
N LEU A 190 -2.70 -5.59 -8.09
CA LEU A 190 -4.08 -5.41 -8.55
C LEU A 190 -4.36 -4.07 -9.24
N PRO A 191 -3.89 -2.91 -8.71
CA PRO A 191 -4.10 -1.62 -9.36
C PRO A 191 -3.46 -1.56 -10.75
N ALA A 192 -2.25 -2.11 -10.89
CA ALA A 192 -1.54 -2.14 -12.16
C ALA A 192 -2.28 -3.00 -13.19
N VAL A 193 -2.79 -4.16 -12.78
CA VAL A 193 -3.55 -5.06 -13.64
C VAL A 193 -4.83 -4.38 -14.15
N PHE A 194 -5.59 -3.72 -13.27
CA PHE A 194 -6.79 -3.00 -13.69
C PHE A 194 -6.50 -1.86 -14.66
N THR A 195 -5.45 -1.07 -14.40
CA THR A 195 -5.05 0.01 -15.31
C THR A 195 -4.57 -0.52 -16.65
N ILE A 196 -3.79 -1.60 -16.70
CA ILE A 196 -3.33 -2.21 -17.96
C ILE A 196 -4.52 -2.71 -18.78
N TRP A 197 -5.46 -3.42 -18.17
CA TRP A 197 -6.67 -3.86 -18.87
C TRP A 197 -7.52 -2.69 -19.37
N SER A 198 -7.61 -1.60 -18.60
CA SER A 198 -8.26 -0.36 -19.06
C SER A 198 -7.60 0.21 -20.31
N ILE A 199 -6.26 0.24 -20.37
CA ILE A 199 -5.52 0.72 -21.55
C ILE A 199 -5.86 -0.14 -22.75
N VAL A 200 -5.76 -1.46 -22.62
CA VAL A 200 -6.01 -2.39 -23.71
C VAL A 200 -7.44 -2.23 -24.25
N LEU A 201 -8.43 -2.16 -23.35
CA LEU A 201 -9.83 -1.97 -23.75
C LEU A 201 -10.08 -0.61 -24.42
N PHE A 202 -9.44 0.46 -23.93
CA PHE A 202 -9.54 1.76 -24.56
C PHE A 202 -8.90 1.80 -25.96
N MET A 203 -7.75 1.14 -26.12
CA MET A 203 -7.12 0.98 -27.43
C MET A 203 -8.01 0.17 -28.38
N CYS A 204 -8.63 -0.91 -27.91
CA CYS A 204 -9.60 -1.68 -28.71
C CYS A 204 -10.80 -0.82 -29.12
N ALA A 205 -11.32 0.05 -28.25
CA ALA A 205 -12.38 0.98 -28.58
C ALA A 205 -11.96 1.96 -29.69
N MET A 206 -10.77 2.56 -29.54
CA MET A 206 -10.20 3.49 -30.53
C MET A 206 -10.00 2.81 -31.89
N PHE A 207 -9.39 1.62 -31.91
CA PHE A 207 -9.18 0.87 -33.16
C PHE A 207 -10.51 0.47 -33.82
N SER A 208 -11.50 0.06 -33.03
CA SER A 208 -12.85 -0.25 -33.53
C SER A 208 -13.48 0.97 -34.19
N PHE A 209 -13.36 2.15 -33.57
CA PHE A 209 -13.82 3.40 -34.16
C PHE A 209 -13.13 3.71 -35.49
N VAL A 210 -11.80 3.65 -35.56
CA VAL A 210 -11.03 3.94 -36.79
C VAL A 210 -11.40 2.97 -37.92
N TRP A 211 -11.48 1.67 -37.63
CA TRP A 211 -11.83 0.68 -38.66
C TRP A 211 -13.26 0.84 -39.17
N ARG A 212 -14.20 1.23 -38.31
CA ARG A 212 -15.59 1.42 -38.71
C ARG A 212 -15.82 2.73 -39.45
N ALA A 213 -15.16 3.81 -39.03
CA ALA A 213 -15.18 5.07 -39.77
C ALA A 213 -14.61 4.90 -41.20
N ALA A 214 -13.58 4.06 -41.37
CA ALA A 214 -13.04 3.73 -42.69
C ALA A 214 -14.00 2.86 -43.52
N ALA A 215 -14.70 1.90 -42.89
CA ALA A 215 -15.67 1.05 -43.58
C ALA A 215 -16.94 1.81 -44.02
N GLU A 216 -17.40 2.80 -43.25
CA GLU A 216 -18.53 3.66 -43.63
C GLU A 216 -18.23 4.54 -44.84
N ALA A 217 -16.95 4.90 -45.07
CA ALA A 217 -16.54 5.64 -46.25
C ALA A 217 -16.51 4.79 -47.54
N ASP A 218 -16.52 3.46 -47.41
CA ASP A 218 -16.33 2.52 -48.53
C ASP A 218 -17.62 1.80 -48.95
N ILE A 219 -18.71 1.90 -48.18
CA ILE A 219 -19.93 1.09 -48.37
C ILE A 219 -21.12 1.95 -48.79
N THR A 220 -21.57 1.76 -50.04
CA THR A 220 -22.85 2.31 -50.57
C THR A 220 -24.02 1.32 -50.51
N ASP A 221 -23.84 0.01 -50.24
CA ASP A 221 -24.98 -0.95 -50.25
C ASP A 221 -24.96 -2.12 -49.24
N ASP A 222 -23.86 -2.42 -48.53
CA ASP A 222 -23.76 -3.58 -47.60
C ASP A 222 -24.17 -3.29 -46.13
N ALA A 223 -24.78 -2.12 -45.88
CA ALA A 223 -25.09 -1.59 -44.54
C ALA A 223 -26.10 -2.43 -43.70
N VAL A 224 -26.67 -3.50 -44.27
CA VAL A 224 -27.63 -4.37 -43.57
C VAL A 224 -26.94 -5.48 -42.78
N LEU A 225 -25.71 -5.89 -43.16
CA LEU A 225 -25.01 -6.99 -42.49
C LEU A 225 -24.31 -6.54 -41.19
N SER A 226 -23.79 -5.31 -41.15
CA SER A 226 -23.14 -4.70 -39.98
C SER A 226 -24.11 -4.14 -38.93
N ARG A 227 -25.36 -3.83 -39.33
CA ARG A 227 -26.45 -3.40 -38.44
C ARG A 227 -27.09 -4.56 -37.66
N ASN A 228 -26.88 -5.79 -38.11
CA ASN A 228 -27.34 -7.02 -37.46
C ASN A 228 -26.20 -7.73 -36.72
N LEU A 229 -25.42 -7.01 -35.92
CA LEU A 229 -24.75 -7.66 -34.79
C LEU A 229 -25.85 -8.30 -33.94
N ASN A 230 -25.96 -9.62 -34.08
CA ASN A 230 -26.96 -10.51 -33.52
C ASN A 230 -27.43 -9.99 -32.15
N SER A 231 -28.73 -9.78 -31.93
CA SER A 231 -29.26 -9.23 -30.65
C SER A 231 -28.70 -9.96 -29.42
N THR A 232 -28.40 -11.25 -29.59
CA THR A 232 -27.71 -12.12 -28.63
C THR A 232 -26.28 -11.66 -28.27
N ALA A 233 -25.51 -11.15 -29.23
CA ALA A 233 -24.15 -10.63 -29.00
C ALA A 233 -24.16 -9.34 -28.17
N VAL A 234 -25.12 -8.45 -28.44
CA VAL A 234 -25.30 -7.23 -27.64
C VAL A 234 -25.72 -7.56 -26.21
N PHE A 235 -26.62 -8.54 -26.04
CA PHE A 235 -27.02 -9.01 -24.71
C PHE A 235 -25.86 -9.68 -23.97
N GLY A 236 -25.08 -10.53 -24.65
CA GLY A 236 -23.88 -11.16 -24.09
C GLY A 236 -22.83 -10.13 -23.67
N LEU A 237 -22.61 -9.10 -24.49
CA LEU A 237 -21.68 -8.02 -24.19
C LEU A 237 -22.13 -7.21 -22.96
N ARG A 238 -23.42 -6.85 -22.88
CA ARG A 238 -23.98 -6.18 -21.69
C ARG A 238 -23.84 -7.02 -20.43
N GLY A 239 -24.09 -8.33 -20.53
CA GLY A 239 -23.88 -9.27 -19.42
C GLY A 239 -22.41 -9.40 -19.00
N ALA A 240 -21.49 -9.37 -19.97
CA ALA A 240 -20.05 -9.36 -19.67
C ALA A 240 -19.64 -8.07 -18.95
N ILE A 241 -20.19 -6.92 -19.34
CA ILE A 241 -19.90 -5.63 -18.70
C ILE A 241 -20.35 -5.63 -17.24
N THR A 242 -21.60 -6.01 -16.98
CA THR A 242 -22.13 -6.06 -15.61
C THR A 242 -21.39 -7.10 -14.78
N GLY A 243 -21.09 -8.27 -15.35
CA GLY A 243 -20.29 -9.30 -14.67
C GLY A 243 -18.89 -8.82 -14.31
N LEU A 244 -18.16 -8.21 -15.24
CA LEU A 244 -16.83 -7.66 -15.00
C LEU A 244 -16.87 -6.54 -13.96
N PHE A 245 -17.87 -5.66 -14.00
CA PHE A 245 -18.05 -4.61 -12.99
C PHE A 245 -18.31 -5.17 -11.59
N VAL A 246 -19.13 -6.22 -11.47
CA VAL A 246 -19.38 -6.89 -10.18
C VAL A 246 -18.11 -7.56 -9.67
N ILE A 247 -17.34 -8.20 -10.54
CA ILE A 247 -16.04 -8.79 -10.18
C ILE A 247 -15.08 -7.70 -9.70
N ASP A 248 -15.00 -6.56 -10.40
CA ASP A 248 -14.13 -5.45 -10.01
C ASP A 248 -14.52 -4.90 -8.64
N MET A 249 -15.82 -4.69 -8.40
CA MET A 249 -16.32 -4.24 -7.10
C MET A 249 -16.01 -5.25 -6.00
N ALA A 250 -16.20 -6.55 -6.25
CA ALA A 250 -15.84 -7.59 -5.30
C ALA A 250 -14.34 -7.57 -4.99
N CYS A 251 -13.48 -7.41 -6.00
CA CYS A 251 -12.03 -7.30 -5.84
C CYS A 251 -11.62 -6.06 -5.02
N VAL A 252 -12.21 -4.89 -5.29
CA VAL A 252 -11.97 -3.65 -4.54
C VAL A 252 -12.40 -3.82 -3.08
N LEU A 253 -13.60 -4.37 -2.85
CA LEU A 253 -14.14 -4.59 -1.50
C LEU A 253 -13.30 -5.59 -0.72
N LEU A 254 -12.89 -6.70 -1.34
CA LEU A 254 -12.00 -7.69 -0.71
C LEU A 254 -10.65 -7.07 -0.35
N SER A 255 -10.06 -6.27 -1.25
CA SER A 255 -8.79 -5.59 -1.00
C SER A 255 -8.91 -4.63 0.19
N ALA A 256 -9.97 -3.83 0.23
CA ALA A 256 -10.24 -2.91 1.33
C ALA A 256 -10.50 -3.64 2.65
N TRP A 257 -11.28 -4.72 2.62
CA TRP A 257 -11.61 -5.53 3.78
C TRP A 257 -10.37 -6.15 4.41
N THR A 258 -9.50 -6.74 3.60
CA THR A 258 -8.29 -7.36 4.12
C THR A 258 -7.28 -6.35 4.62
N MET A 259 -7.13 -5.20 3.95
CA MET A 259 -6.31 -4.11 4.49
C MET A 259 -6.82 -3.62 5.84
N ARG A 260 -8.14 -3.54 6.03
CA ARG A 260 -8.73 -3.23 7.35
C ARG A 260 -8.43 -4.34 8.36
N ARG A 261 -8.50 -5.61 7.96
CA ARG A 261 -8.14 -6.76 8.80
C ARG A 261 -6.68 -6.70 9.26
N TYR A 262 -5.74 -6.37 8.37
CA TYR A 262 -4.33 -6.20 8.75
C TYR A 262 -4.13 -5.03 9.71
N LYS A 263 -4.78 -3.88 9.45
CA LYS A 263 -4.72 -2.74 10.37
C LYS A 263 -5.20 -3.12 11.78
N HIS A 264 -6.31 -3.86 11.88
CA HIS A 264 -6.84 -4.29 13.17
C HIS A 264 -5.86 -5.24 13.89
N ARG A 265 -5.33 -6.25 13.20
CA ARG A 265 -4.36 -7.19 13.78
C ARG A 265 -3.08 -6.50 14.26
N CYS A 266 -2.63 -5.44 13.60
CA CYS A 266 -1.47 -4.68 14.05
C CYS A 266 -1.75 -3.79 15.26
N LEU A 267 -2.97 -3.29 15.41
CA LEU A 267 -3.36 -2.49 16.58
C LEU A 267 -3.49 -3.35 17.83
N ASP A 268 -4.11 -4.53 17.72
CA ASP A 268 -4.30 -5.47 18.84
C ASP A 268 -2.98 -5.98 19.45
N ILE A 269 -1.89 -5.98 18.67
CA ILE A 269 -0.55 -6.40 19.12
C ILE A 269 0.22 -5.23 19.76
N SER A 270 -0.17 -3.98 19.48
CA SER A 270 0.47 -2.78 20.01
C SER A 270 -0.14 -2.26 21.32
N SER A 271 -1.29 -2.80 21.74
CA SER A 271 -1.95 -2.55 23.03
C SER A 271 -1.59 -3.61 24.06
#